data_AF-A0A261FA85-F1
#
_entry.id   AF-A0A261FA85-F1
#
_cell.length_a   1.000
_cell.length_b   1.000
_cell.length_c   1.000
_cell.angle_alpha   90.00
_cell.angle_beta   90.00
_cell.angle_gamma   90.00
#
_symmetry.space_group_name_H-M   'P 1'
#
loop_
_entity.id
_entity.type
_entity.pdbx_description
1 polymer ?
#
loop_
_entity_poly.entity_id
_entity_poly.type
_entity_poly.pdbx_seq_one_letter_code
_entity_poly.pdbx_strand_id
1 'polypeptide(L)' 'MASYEFEHDWPLTPVTDPEIIRRTNEIMGIHPYPKEKQDWVSKYSYQLYLEGKPFSTIKVAEEYDLRKANGTLDDVFK' A
#
# COMPACT_ATOMS: atom_id res chain seq x y z
N MET A 1 7.54 29.91 9.53
CA MET A 1 7.10 28.56 9.13
C MET A 1 6.64 27.87 10.40
N ALA A 2 5.38 27.46 10.50
CA ALA A 2 4.90 26.71 11.66
C ALA A 2 5.29 25.23 11.47
N SER A 3 6.15 24.70 12.34
CA SER A 3 6.38 23.25 12.45
C SER A 3 5.19 22.67 13.22
N TYR A 4 4.48 21.73 12.60
CA TYR A 4 3.47 20.94 13.30
C TYR A 4 4.20 19.76 13.94
N GLU A 5 4.49 19.86 15.23
CA GLU A 5 5.01 18.75 16.03
C GLU A 5 3.82 17.91 16.47
N PHE A 6 3.65 16.74 15.83
CA PHE A 6 2.66 15.76 16.24
C PHE A 6 3.17 15.05 17.50
N GLU A 7 2.97 15.67 18.66
CA GLU A 7 3.22 15.05 19.96
C GLU A 7 2.08 14.08 20.28
N HIS A 8 2.33 12.78 20.09
CA HIS A 8 1.47 11.76 20.66
C HIS A 8 2.35 10.68 21.30
N ASP A 9 2.46 10.72 22.64
CA ASP A 9 3.23 9.80 23.47
C ASP A 9 2.60 8.40 23.60
N TRP A 10 1.59 8.07 22.79
CA TRP A 10 0.93 6.76 22.85
C TRP A 10 1.46 5.85 21.74
N PRO A 11 1.85 4.61 22.08
CA PRO A 11 2.22 3.65 21.06
C PRO A 11 1.04 3.46 20.11
N LEU A 12 1.29 3.57 18.80
CA LEU A 12 0.29 3.26 17.79
C LEU A 12 -0.18 1.82 18.00
N THR A 13 -1.44 1.66 18.35
CA THR A 13 -2.05 0.33 18.48
C THR A 13 -2.53 -0.12 17.10
N PRO A 14 -2.10 -1.29 16.62
CA PRO A 14 -2.58 -1.82 15.36
C PRO A 14 -4.07 -2.13 15.48
N VAL A 15 -4.87 -1.61 14.55
CA VAL A 15 -6.27 -2.02 14.40
C VAL A 15 -6.27 -3.35 13.66
N THR A 16 -6.65 -4.43 14.35
CA THR A 16 -6.69 -5.79 13.78
C THR A 16 -8.11 -6.30 13.50
N ASP A 17 -9.13 -5.63 14.02
CA ASP A 17 -10.53 -5.99 13.81
C ASP A 17 -10.97 -5.64 12.37
N PRO A 18 -11.35 -6.63 11.55
CA PRO A 18 -11.78 -6.41 10.17
C PRO A 18 -12.96 -5.45 10.04
N GLU A 19 -13.89 -5.42 11.00
CA GLU A 19 -15.07 -4.55 10.94
C GLU A 19 -14.70 -3.09 11.25
N ILE A 20 -13.78 -2.87 12.19
CA ILE A 20 -13.24 -1.53 12.46
C ILE A 20 -12.48 -1.01 11.24
N ILE A 21 -11.66 -1.86 10.61
CA ILE A 21 -10.94 -1.52 9.37
C ILE A 21 -11.93 -1.16 8.26
N ARG A 22 -12.96 -2.00 8.05
CA ARG A 22 -13.98 -1.79 7.02
C ARG A 22 -14.72 -0.46 7.23
N ARG A 23 -15.20 -0.19 8.44
CA ARG A 23 -15.91 1.06 8.79
C ARG A 23 -15.01 2.28 8.63
N THR A 24 -13.74 2.19 9.04
CA THR A 24 -12.78 3.28 8.89
C THR A 24 -12.54 3.59 7.41
N ASN A 25 -12.35 2.56 6.59
CA ASN A 25 -12.20 2.70 5.14
C ASN A 25 -13.42 3.38 4.51
N GLU A 26 -14.63 2.98 4.91
CA GLU A 26 -15.88 3.58 4.44
C GLU A 26 -15.99 5.07 4.81
N ILE A 27 -15.74 5.43 6.07
CA ILE A 27 -15.76 6.83 6.54
C ILE A 27 -14.73 7.69 5.78
N MET A 28 -13.55 7.13 5.51
CA MET A 28 -12.45 7.82 4.85
C MET A 28 -12.56 7.82 3.31
N GLY A 29 -13.57 7.15 2.73
CA GLY A 29 -13.69 6.97 1.28
C GLY A 29 -12.54 6.14 0.66
N ILE A 30 -11.89 5.31 1.48
CA ILE A 30 -10.78 4.45 1.06
C ILE A 30 -11.37 3.14 0.53
N HIS A 31 -11.07 2.84 -0.72
CA HIS A 31 -11.42 1.57 -1.35
C HIS A 31 -10.15 0.77 -1.62
N PRO A 32 -9.71 -0.07 -0.67
CA PRO A 32 -8.48 -0.81 -0.82
C PRO A 32 -8.58 -1.79 -2.00
N TYR A 33 -7.45 -2.05 -2.65
CA TYR A 33 -7.37 -3.11 -3.65
C TYR A 33 -7.67 -4.48 -3.01
N PRO A 34 -8.07 -5.49 -3.82
CA PRO A 34 -8.08 -6.87 -3.35
C PRO A 34 -6.75 -7.25 -2.71
N LYS A 35 -6.78 -8.06 -1.65
CA LYS A 35 -5.60 -8.37 -0.81
C LYS A 35 -4.36 -8.76 -1.62
N GLU A 36 -4.53 -9.64 -2.60
CA GLU A 36 -3.44 -10.08 -3.49
C GLU A 36 -2.75 -8.91 -4.20
N LYS A 37 -3.54 -8.00 -4.79
CA LYS A 37 -3.04 -6.80 -5.45
C LYS A 37 -2.39 -5.85 -4.46
N GLN A 38 -3.02 -5.62 -3.31
CA GLN A 38 -2.48 -4.74 -2.27
C GLN A 38 -1.12 -5.24 -1.76
N ASP A 39 -0.99 -6.55 -1.50
CA ASP A 39 0.25 -7.16 -1.02
C ASP A 39 1.37 -7.04 -2.07
N TRP A 40 1.06 -7.32 -3.33
CA TRP A 40 2.03 -7.21 -4.42
C TRP A 40 2.48 -5.76 -4.63
N VAL A 41 1.55 -4.81 -4.69
CA VAL A 41 1.83 -3.37 -4.85
C VAL A 41 2.69 -2.86 -3.70
N SER A 42 2.36 -3.25 -2.47
CA SER A 42 3.11 -2.84 -1.28
C SER A 42 4.54 -3.37 -1.30
N LYS A 43 4.70 -4.67 -1.63
CA LYS A 43 6.02 -5.31 -1.72
C LYS A 43 6.89 -4.70 -2.81
N TYR A 44 6.35 -4.49 -4.02
CA TYR A 44 7.13 -3.94 -5.12
C TYR A 44 7.45 -2.46 -4.92
N SER A 45 6.51 -1.67 -4.39
CA SER A 45 6.75 -0.27 -4.03
C SER A 45 7.86 -0.14 -2.98
N TYR A 46 7.88 -1.03 -1.97
CA TYR A 46 8.94 -1.06 -0.96
C TYR A 46 10.30 -1.43 -1.56
N GLN A 47 10.35 -2.34 -2.53
CA GLN A 47 11.58 -2.65 -3.25
C GLN A 47 12.10 -1.44 -4.05
N LEU A 48 11.22 -0.75 -4.79
CA LEU A 48 11.59 0.46 -5.53
C LEU A 48 12.12 1.56 -4.59
N TYR A 49 11.51 1.71 -3.42
CA TYR A 49 12.01 2.59 -2.36
C TYR A 49 13.44 2.24 -1.92
N LEU A 50 13.69 0.96 -1.61
CA LEU A 50 15.02 0.48 -1.20
C LEU A 50 16.08 0.67 -2.30
N GLU A 51 15.68 0.60 -3.57
CA GLU A 51 16.55 0.85 -4.72
C GLU A 51 16.73 2.36 -5.02
N GLY A 52 16.10 3.25 -4.25
CA GLY A 52 16.15 4.70 -4.48
C GLY A 52 15.45 5.13 -5.78
N LYS A 53 14.60 4.28 -6.35
CA LYS A 53 13.89 4.57 -7.58
C LYS A 53 12.61 5.35 -7.27
N PRO A 54 12.29 6.40 -8.03
CA PRO A 54 10.99 7.06 -7.91
C PRO A 54 9.88 6.08 -8.32
N PHE A 55 8.84 5.98 -7.50
CA PHE A 55 7.68 5.14 -7.78
C PHE A 55 6.38 5.87 -7.46
N SER A 56 5.30 5.41 -8.09
CA SER A 56 3.93 5.80 -7.76
C SER A 56 3.14 4.52 -7.53
N THR A 57 2.47 4.43 -6.39
CA THR A 57 1.64 3.27 -6.05
C THR A 57 0.52 3.04 -7.06
N ILE A 58 0.02 4.10 -7.72
CA ILE A 58 -0.96 3.99 -8.82
C ILE A 58 -0.35 3.30 -10.03
N LYS A 59 0.85 3.73 -10.46
CA LYS A 59 1.55 3.10 -11.61
C LYS A 59 1.94 1.65 -11.32
N VAL A 60 2.37 1.38 -10.08
CA VAL A 60 2.66 0.02 -9.61
C VAL A 60 1.39 -0.85 -9.63
N ALA A 61 0.22 -0.29 -9.29
CA ALA A 61 -1.05 -0.99 -9.38
C ALA A 61 -1.48 -1.28 -10.83
N GLU A 62 -1.22 -0.37 -11.77
CA GLU A 62 -1.42 -0.62 -13.21
C GLU A 62 -0.48 -1.72 -13.73
N GLU A 63 0.78 -1.70 -13.29
CA GLU A 63 1.76 -2.73 -13.63
C GLU A 63 1.36 -4.12 -13.12
N TYR A 64 0.79 -4.20 -11.91
CA TYR A 64 0.20 -5.44 -11.41
C TYR A 64 -0.87 -5.99 -12.37
N ASP A 65 -1.80 -5.14 -12.83
CA ASP A 65 -2.89 -5.59 -13.71
C ASP A 65 -2.35 -6.11 -15.05
N LEU A 66 -1.38 -5.40 -15.64
CA LEU A 66 -0.72 -5.82 -16.87
C LEU A 66 0.02 -7.15 -16.71
N ARG A 67 0.77 -7.31 -15.62
CA ARG A 67 1.52 -8.54 -15.35
C ARG A 67 0.63 -9.71 -15.00
N LYS A 68 -0.48 -9.48 -14.26
CA LYS A 68 -1.49 -10.50 -13.98
C LYS A 68 -2.12 -11.00 -15.27
N ALA A 69 -2.47 -10.09 -16.18
CA ALA A 69 -3.01 -10.44 -17.49
C ALA A 69 -2.01 -11.23 -18.35
N ASN A 70 -0.72 -10.90 -18.25
CA ASN A 70 0.35 -11.55 -19.01
C ASN A 70 0.91 -12.82 -18.34
N GLY A 71 0.47 -13.18 -17.13
CA GLY A 71 1.01 -14.32 -16.38
C GLY A 71 2.46 -14.14 -15.91
N THR A 72 2.93 -12.90 -15.75
CA THR A 72 4.35 -12.54 -15.45
C THR A 72 4.51 -11.85 -14.09
N LEU A 73 3.58 -12.06 -13.16
CA LEU A 73 3.62 -11.44 -11.83
C LEU A 73 4.86 -11.83 -11.02
N ASP A 74 5.27 -13.10 -11.12
CA ASP A 74 6.38 -13.64 -10.34
C ASP A 74 7.76 -13.23 -10.90
N ASP A 75 7.82 -12.66 -12.11
CA ASP A 75 9.07 -12.24 -12.75
C ASP A 75 9.69 -11.00 -12.10
N VAL A 76 8.93 -10.27 -11.29
CA VAL A 76 9.37 -9.01 -10.67
C VAL A 76 10.24 -9.21 -9.43
N PHE A 77 10.07 -10.35 -8.74
CA PHE A 77 10.77 -10.63 -7.48
C PHE A 77 11.90 -11.67 -7.62
N LYS A 78 12.34 -11.93 -8.86
CA LYS A 78 13.49 -12.79 -9.16
C LYS A 78 14.80 -12.02 -9.01
#